data_AF-A0AAW2M7M4-F1
#
_entry.id   AF-A0AAW2M7M4-F1
#
_cell.length_a   1.000
_cell.length_b   1.000
_cell.length_c   1.000
_cell.angle_alpha   90.00
_cell.angle_beta   90.00
_cell.angle_gamma   90.00
#
_symmetry.space_group_name_H-M   'P 1'
#
loop_
_entity.id
_entity.type
_entity.pdbx_description
1 polymer ?
#
loop_
_entity_poly.entity_id
_entity_poly.type
_entity_poly.pdbx_seq_one_letter_code
_entity_poly.pdbx_strand_id
1 'polypeptide(L)'
;MCLSKLDGGLGFRNLEAFNLALLAKQLWRLLTRWCIGTGHSINLWKDPWLPGTPFFRAITPNSYSVRGIRVCDLILEDMREWSVTVVNTFFWPEDQDIIMQIPLSFLRKGDIMIWHCPNSGVFSVRSAYRLALSKASPVTSSSGNQ
;
A
#
# COMPACT_ATOMS: atom_id res chain seq x y z
N MET A 1 2.17 35.98 -4.36
CA MET A 1 2.50 34.58 -4.02
C MET A 1 3.97 34.21 -4.24
N CYS A 2 4.70 34.84 -5.16
CA CYS A 2 6.14 34.59 -5.40
C CYS A 2 7.10 35.52 -4.63
N LEU A 3 6.59 36.34 -3.69
CA LEU A 3 7.42 37.18 -2.84
C LEU A 3 8.23 36.32 -1.87
N SER A 4 9.36 36.84 -1.41
CA SER A 4 10.20 36.17 -0.43
C SER A 4 9.43 35.94 0.88
N LYS A 5 9.84 34.94 1.67
CA LYS A 5 9.20 34.68 2.98
C LYS A 5 9.24 35.89 3.91
N LEU A 6 10.22 36.78 3.74
CA LEU A 6 10.37 38.00 4.54
C LEU A 6 9.34 39.07 4.19
N ASP A 7 8.79 39.04 2.97
CA ASP A 7 7.82 40.03 2.47
C ASP A 7 6.36 39.52 2.56
N GLY A 8 6.10 38.50 3.39
CA GLY A 8 4.77 37.89 3.52
C GLY A 8 4.34 37.01 2.33
N GLY A 9 5.27 36.66 1.43
CA GLY A 9 5.03 35.68 0.36
C GLY A 9 5.35 34.24 0.77
N LEU A 10 4.76 33.25 0.11
CA LEU A 10 5.08 31.84 0.39
C LEU A 10 6.45 31.40 -0.16
N GLY A 11 7.10 32.21 -1.01
CA GLY A 11 8.43 31.93 -1.55
C GLY A 11 8.50 30.82 -2.60
N PHE A 12 7.37 30.39 -3.18
CA PHE A 12 7.35 29.40 -4.25
C PHE A 12 7.65 30.06 -5.60
N ARG A 13 8.72 29.61 -6.28
CA ARG A 13 9.13 30.09 -7.61
C ARG A 13 8.28 29.49 -8.75
N ASN A 14 7.79 28.27 -8.56
CA ASN A 14 6.94 27.57 -9.52
C ASN A 14 5.85 26.78 -8.77
N LEU A 15 4.62 27.28 -8.83
CA LEU A 15 3.47 26.68 -8.15
C LEU A 15 3.06 25.34 -8.76
N GLU A 16 3.21 25.17 -10.08
CA GLU A 16 2.91 23.92 -10.78
C GLU A 16 3.86 22.80 -10.31
N ALA A 17 5.16 23.07 -10.26
CA ALA A 17 6.15 22.11 -9.77
C ALA A 17 5.91 21.72 -8.30
N PHE A 18 5.51 22.69 -7.47
CA PHE A 18 5.16 22.42 -6.07
C PHE A 18 3.91 21.53 -5.94
N ASN A 19 2.85 21.85 -6.69
CA ASN A 19 1.63 21.04 -6.71
C ASN A 19 1.90 19.62 -7.25
N LEU A 20 2.71 19.49 -8.29
CA LEU A 20 3.14 18.18 -8.82
C LEU A 20 3.93 17.39 -7.78
N ALA A 21 4.84 18.02 -7.02
CA ALA A 21 5.57 17.36 -5.94
C ALA A 21 4.64 16.91 -4.81
N LEU A 22 3.64 17.72 -4.45
CA LEU A 22 2.62 17.33 -3.47
C LEU A 22 1.78 16.14 -3.95
N LEU A 23 1.32 16.17 -5.20
CA LEU A 23 0.60 15.05 -5.82
C LEU A 23 1.47 13.79 -5.84
N ALA A 24 2.73 13.90 -6.26
CA ALA A 24 3.68 12.79 -6.25
C ALA A 24 3.79 12.15 -4.86
N LYS A 25 3.90 12.96 -3.81
CA LYS A 25 3.99 12.50 -2.42
C LYS A 25 2.72 11.78 -1.97
N GLN A 26 1.53 12.28 -2.31
CA GLN A 26 0.28 11.61 -1.96
C GLN A 26 0.12 10.30 -2.73
N LEU A 27 0.43 10.32 -4.02
CA LEU A 27 0.35 9.15 -4.88
C LEU A 27 1.32 8.06 -4.45
N TRP A 28 2.55 8.43 -4.07
CA TRP A 28 3.51 7.51 -3.45
C TRP A 28 2.87 6.72 -2.32
N ARG A 29 2.26 7.41 -1.34
CA ARG A 29 1.62 6.79 -0.18
C ARG A 29 0.44 5.86 -0.53
N LEU A 30 -0.30 6.16 -1.59
CA LEU A 30 -1.49 5.40 -1.99
C LEU A 30 -1.20 4.17 -2.85
N LEU A 31 -0.07 4.19 -3.55
CA LEU A 31 0.25 3.21 -4.61
C LEU A 31 1.53 2.43 -4.30
N THR A 32 2.14 2.63 -3.13
CA THR A 32 3.16 1.74 -2.58
C THR A 32 2.57 0.68 -1.65
N ARG A 33 3.20 -0.49 -1.65
CA ARG A 33 2.97 -1.55 -0.67
C ARG A 33 4.28 -2.14 -0.19
N TRP A 34 4.26 -2.80 0.95
CA TRP A 34 5.36 -3.60 1.45
C TRP A 34 5.44 -4.94 0.71
N CYS A 35 6.66 -5.31 0.35
CA CYS A 35 7.03 -6.66 -0.04
C CYS A 35 7.64 -7.34 1.18
N ILE A 36 7.10 -8.51 1.54
CA ILE A 36 7.45 -9.21 2.77
C ILE A 36 8.83 -9.84 2.61
N GLY A 37 9.78 -9.26 3.34
CA GLY A 37 11.07 -9.86 3.64
C GLY A 37 10.95 -10.54 5.00
N THR A 38 11.64 -10.04 6.00
CA THR A 38 11.61 -10.56 7.37
C THR A 38 10.25 -10.45 8.08
N GLY A 39 9.35 -9.56 7.63
CA GLY A 39 8.04 -9.31 8.24
C GLY A 39 8.06 -8.48 9.53
N HIS A 40 9.24 -8.22 10.09
CA HIS A 40 9.45 -7.51 11.35
C HIS A 40 9.12 -6.02 11.27
N SER A 41 9.21 -5.42 10.07
CA SER A 41 8.96 -3.99 9.86
C SER A 41 7.52 -3.70 9.45
N ILE A 42 6.69 -4.72 9.23
CA ILE A 42 5.36 -4.55 8.65
C ILE A 42 4.32 -4.82 9.73
N ASN A 43 3.48 -3.83 10.04
CA ASN A 43 2.32 -4.00 10.91
C ASN A 43 1.19 -4.70 10.17
N LEU A 44 0.61 -5.72 10.82
CA LEU A 44 -0.26 -6.65 10.15
C LEU A 44 -1.59 -6.05 9.64
N TRP A 45 -2.17 -5.06 10.33
CA TRP A 45 -3.43 -4.40 9.90
C TRP A 45 -3.26 -2.95 9.42
N LYS A 46 -2.20 -2.26 9.85
CA LYS A 46 -2.02 -0.83 9.54
C LYS A 46 -1.26 -0.61 8.23
N ASP A 47 -0.30 -1.46 7.93
CA ASP A 47 0.58 -1.26 6.79
C ASP A 47 0.00 -1.87 5.51
N PRO A 48 0.26 -1.27 4.34
CA PRO A 48 -0.19 -1.80 3.06
C PRO A 48 0.74 -2.92 2.60
N TRP A 49 0.40 -4.20 2.76
CA TRP A 49 1.25 -5.34 2.36
C TRP A 49 0.53 -6.42 1.54
N LEU A 50 -0.80 -6.50 1.63
CA LEU A 50 -1.61 -7.51 0.93
C LEU A 50 -1.91 -7.07 -0.52
N PRO A 51 -1.42 -7.80 -1.55
CA PRO A 51 -1.76 -7.48 -2.93
C PRO A 51 -3.24 -7.80 -3.23
N GLY A 52 -3.86 -7.08 -4.16
CA GLY A 52 -5.22 -7.39 -4.61
C GLY A 52 -6.35 -6.86 -3.73
N THR A 53 -6.07 -6.45 -2.49
CA THR A 53 -7.08 -5.85 -1.59
C THR A 53 -7.17 -4.32 -1.72
N PRO A 54 -8.25 -3.69 -1.22
CA PRO A 54 -8.33 -2.23 -1.13
C PRO A 54 -7.17 -1.63 -0.31
N PHE A 55 -6.47 -0.65 -0.88
CA PHE A 55 -5.30 0.00 -0.27
C PHE A 55 -4.16 -0.94 0.16
N PHE A 56 -4.15 -2.15 -0.37
CA PHE A 56 -3.22 -3.22 -0.01
C PHE A 56 -3.25 -3.64 1.46
N ARG A 57 -4.38 -3.48 2.16
CA ARG A 57 -4.54 -3.86 3.58
C ARG A 57 -5.48 -5.04 3.73
N ALA A 58 -5.43 -5.69 4.89
CA ALA A 58 -6.37 -6.75 5.22
C ALA A 58 -7.80 -6.20 5.20
N ILE A 59 -8.69 -6.92 4.54
CA ILE A 59 -10.14 -6.64 4.58
C ILE A 59 -10.67 -7.07 5.94
N THR A 60 -10.10 -8.13 6.50
CA THR A 60 -10.45 -8.67 7.80
C THR A 60 -10.22 -7.62 8.88
N PRO A 61 -11.26 -7.23 9.65
CA PRO A 61 -11.10 -6.29 10.74
C PRO A 61 -10.22 -6.87 11.84
N ASN A 62 -9.52 -6.00 12.57
CA ASN A 62 -8.79 -6.39 13.78
C ASN A 62 -9.78 -6.65 14.93
N SER A 63 -10.54 -7.75 14.86
CA SER A 63 -11.60 -8.11 15.81
C SER A 63 -11.12 -8.20 17.25
N TYR A 64 -9.85 -8.56 17.43
CA TYR A 64 -9.22 -8.72 18.75
C TYR A 64 -8.57 -7.44 19.28
N SER A 65 -8.64 -6.34 18.53
CA SER A 65 -7.96 -5.07 18.86
C SER A 65 -6.49 -5.24 19.24
N VAL A 66 -5.83 -6.29 18.72
CA VAL A 66 -4.46 -6.58 19.11
C VAL A 66 -3.55 -5.51 18.54
N ARG A 67 -2.66 -4.98 19.38
CA ARG A 67 -1.70 -3.97 19.00
C ARG A 67 -0.33 -4.59 18.87
N GLY A 68 0.49 -4.04 17.99
CA GLY A 68 1.90 -4.42 17.88
C GLY A 68 2.18 -5.69 17.08
N ILE A 69 1.17 -6.48 16.69
CA ILE A 69 1.38 -7.66 15.84
C ILE A 69 1.98 -7.24 14.49
N ARG A 70 2.99 -7.99 14.08
CA ARG A 70 3.72 -7.83 12.82
C ARG A 70 3.48 -9.02 11.91
N VAL A 71 3.88 -8.88 10.65
CA VAL A 71 3.77 -9.97 9.68
C VAL A 71 4.70 -11.13 10.03
N CYS A 72 5.83 -10.88 10.71
CA CYS A 72 6.72 -11.95 11.16
C CYS A 72 6.03 -12.96 12.09
N ASP A 73 5.03 -12.53 12.86
CA ASP A 73 4.30 -13.41 13.79
C ASP A 73 3.42 -14.44 13.05
N LEU A 74 3.18 -14.23 11.75
CA LEU A 74 2.49 -15.19 10.87
C LEU A 74 3.44 -16.16 10.16
N ILE A 75 4.75 -15.91 10.20
CA ILE A 75 5.76 -16.66 9.44
C ILE A 75 6.49 -17.61 10.39
N LEU A 76 6.52 -18.89 10.04
CA LEU A 76 7.37 -19.88 10.69
C LEU A 76 8.81 -19.65 10.24
N GLU A 77 9.67 -19.17 11.15
CA GLU A 77 11.03 -18.74 10.81
C GLU A 77 11.92 -19.88 10.30
N ASP A 78 11.72 -21.09 10.81
CA ASP A 78 12.53 -22.28 10.46
C ASP A 78 12.29 -22.74 9.02
N MET A 79 11.02 -22.78 8.60
CA MET A 79 10.59 -23.31 7.30
C MET A 79 10.40 -22.21 6.25
N ARG A 80 10.32 -20.96 6.71
CA ARG A 80 9.97 -19.80 5.88
C ARG A 80 8.63 -19.96 5.18
N GLU A 81 7.66 -20.47 5.92
CA GLU A 81 6.30 -20.72 5.47
C GLU A 81 5.30 -19.94 6.33
N TRP A 82 4.12 -19.70 5.77
CA TRP A 82 3.02 -19.10 6.51
C TRP A 82 2.44 -20.13 7.49
N SER A 83 2.20 -19.70 8.72
CA SER A 83 1.49 -20.51 9.71
C SER A 83 0.01 -20.57 9.36
N VAL A 84 -0.38 -21.61 8.62
CA VAL A 84 -1.75 -21.83 8.14
C VAL A 84 -2.77 -21.76 9.27
N THR A 85 -2.45 -22.35 10.42
CA THR A 85 -3.34 -22.34 11.59
C THR A 85 -3.60 -20.92 12.10
N VAL A 86 -2.55 -20.11 12.21
CA VAL A 86 -2.66 -18.72 12.68
C VAL A 86 -3.42 -17.89 11.64
N VAL A 87 -3.07 -18.03 10.36
CA VAL A 87 -3.73 -17.32 9.26
C VAL A 87 -5.23 -17.63 9.22
N ASN A 88 -5.62 -18.90 9.33
CA ASN A 88 -7.02 -19.33 9.32
C ASN A 88 -7.81 -18.87 10.54
N THR A 89 -7.14 -18.64 11.67
CA THR A 89 -7.78 -18.21 12.92
C THR A 89 -8.05 -16.70 12.92
N PHE A 90 -7.16 -15.91 12.31
CA PHE A 90 -7.22 -14.45 12.39
C PHE A 90 -7.82 -13.76 11.15
N PHE A 91 -7.76 -14.39 9.97
CA PHE A 91 -8.17 -13.78 8.70
C PHE A 91 -9.45 -14.42 8.16
N TRP A 92 -10.21 -13.67 7.36
CA TRP A 92 -11.28 -14.22 6.52
C TRP A 92 -10.71 -14.95 5.29
N PRO A 93 -11.44 -15.92 4.70
CA PRO A 93 -10.95 -16.72 3.57
C PRO A 93 -10.37 -15.90 2.42
N GLU A 94 -10.96 -14.75 2.12
CA GLU A 94 -10.52 -13.86 1.04
C GLU A 94 -9.09 -13.32 1.27
N ASP A 95 -8.76 -12.96 2.51
CA ASP A 95 -7.40 -12.52 2.86
C ASP A 95 -6.46 -13.72 2.97
N GLN A 96 -6.94 -14.87 3.46
CA GLN A 96 -6.13 -16.10 3.60
C GLN A 96 -5.56 -16.54 2.23
N ASP A 97 -6.41 -16.61 1.21
CA ASP A 97 -6.01 -17.00 -0.14
C ASP A 97 -4.91 -16.09 -0.70
N ILE A 98 -5.02 -14.79 -0.45
CA ILE A 98 -4.03 -13.80 -0.86
C ILE A 98 -2.72 -14.01 -0.10
N ILE A 99 -2.77 -14.17 1.23
CA ILE A 99 -1.59 -14.40 2.08
C ILE A 99 -0.81 -15.62 1.61
N MET A 100 -1.52 -16.72 1.38
CA MET A 100 -0.92 -18.01 0.99
C MET A 100 -0.27 -17.95 -0.41
N GLN A 101 -0.74 -17.07 -1.30
CA GLN A 101 -0.16 -16.87 -2.62
C GLN A 101 1.09 -15.97 -2.60
N ILE A 102 1.40 -15.29 -1.48
CA ILE A 102 2.58 -14.43 -1.42
C ILE A 102 3.84 -15.29 -1.29
N PRO A 103 4.77 -15.20 -2.25
CA PRO A 103 6.03 -15.93 -2.17
C PRO A 103 6.93 -15.33 -1.07
N LEU A 104 7.30 -16.15 -0.09
CA LEU A 104 8.28 -15.77 0.92
C LEU A 104 9.69 -15.96 0.37
N SER A 105 10.48 -14.88 0.35
CA SER A 105 11.88 -14.97 -0.07
C SER A 105 12.74 -15.65 1.00
N PHE A 106 13.50 -16.67 0.60
CA PHE A 106 14.51 -17.33 1.44
C PHE A 106 15.77 -16.49 1.69
N LEU A 107 16.00 -15.47 0.85
CA LEU A 107 17.23 -14.67 0.85
C LEU A 107 17.40 -13.73 2.07
N ARG A 108 16.59 -13.87 3.13
CA ARG A 108 16.58 -13.02 4.34
C ARG A 108 16.78 -11.53 4.04
N LYS A 109 16.20 -11.05 2.94
CA LYS A 109 16.21 -9.63 2.62
C LYS A 109 15.26 -8.92 3.59
N GLY A 110 15.67 -7.76 4.06
CA GLY A 110 14.80 -6.90 4.87
C GLY A 110 13.52 -6.54 4.12
N ASP A 111 12.52 -6.07 4.86
CA ASP A 111 11.26 -5.62 4.29
C ASP A 111 11.50 -4.39 3.39
N ILE A 112 10.95 -4.43 2.17
CA ILE A 112 11.12 -3.35 1.20
C ILE A 112 9.76 -2.79 0.77
N MET A 113 9.69 -1.48 0.57
CA MET A 113 8.52 -0.83 0.00
C MET A 113 8.65 -0.80 -1.53
N ILE A 114 7.63 -1.30 -2.21
CA ILE A 114 7.58 -1.36 -3.67
C ILE A 114 6.44 -0.51 -4.21
N TRP A 115 6.69 0.11 -5.36
CA TRP A 115 5.69 0.84 -6.12
C TRP A 115 4.91 -0.12 -7.01
N HIS A 116 3.58 -0.12 -6.92
CA HIS A 116 2.71 -0.96 -7.73
C HIS A 116 2.19 -0.18 -8.96
N CYS A 117 3.00 -0.11 -10.03
CA CYS A 117 2.56 0.38 -11.35
C CYS A 117 2.37 -0.78 -12.32
N PRO A 118 1.23 -0.88 -13.02
CA PRO A 118 1.05 -1.90 -14.05
C PRO A 118 1.94 -1.75 -15.30
N ASN A 119 2.38 -0.52 -15.67
CA ASN A 119 2.73 -0.25 -17.08
C ASN A 119 4.10 0.39 -17.40
N SER A 120 5.06 0.56 -16.49
CA SER A 120 6.38 1.11 -16.91
C SER A 120 7.58 0.86 -16.00
N GLY A 121 7.43 0.38 -14.77
CA GLY A 121 8.53 0.29 -13.79
C GLY A 121 9.08 1.65 -13.32
N VAL A 122 8.97 2.70 -14.14
CA VAL A 122 9.35 4.08 -13.81
C VAL A 122 8.15 4.82 -13.21
N PHE A 123 8.34 5.38 -12.01
CA PHE A 123 7.36 6.25 -11.37
C PHE A 123 7.24 7.58 -12.12
N SER A 124 6.04 7.95 -12.52
CA SER A 124 5.72 9.30 -13.00
C SER A 124 4.45 9.79 -12.34
N VAL A 125 4.39 11.08 -11.99
CA VAL A 125 3.19 11.68 -11.37
C VAL A 125 1.96 11.48 -12.26
N ARG A 126 2.14 11.56 -13.58
CA ARG A 126 1.06 11.38 -14.56
C ARG A 126 0.49 9.95 -14.58
N SER A 127 1.36 8.93 -14.60
CA SER A 127 0.90 7.52 -14.57
C SER A 127 0.28 7.17 -13.21
N ALA A 128 0.91 7.64 -12.13
CA ALA A 128 0.41 7.48 -10.78
C ALA A 128 -0.97 8.15 -10.59
N TYR A 129 -1.14 9.38 -11.10
CA TYR A 129 -2.40 10.12 -11.01
C TYR A 129 -3.54 9.39 -11.76
N ARG A 130 -3.27 8.90 -12.98
CA ARG A 130 -4.24 8.07 -13.73
C ARG A 130 -4.63 6.79 -12.98
N LEU A 131 -3.66 6.12 -12.37
CA LEU A 131 -3.91 4.91 -11.59
C LEU A 131 -4.72 5.21 -10.32
N ALA A 132 -4.40 6.29 -9.60
CA ALA A 132 -5.16 6.71 -8.43
C ALA A 132 -6.61 7.06 -8.81
N LEU A 133 -6.84 7.76 -9.93
CA LEU A 133 -8.19 8.02 -10.44
C LEU A 133 -8.96 6.73 -10.72
N SER A 134 -8.32 5.71 -11.32
CA SER A 134 -8.99 4.42 -11.56
C SER A 134 -9.39 3.68 -10.27
N LYS A 135 -8.65 3.86 -9.18
CA LYS A 135 -8.90 3.22 -7.87
C LYS A 135 -9.87 4.00 -6.99
N ALA A 136 -10.05 5.30 -7.26
CA ALA A 136 -10.90 6.20 -6.49
C ALA A 136 -12.38 6.18 -6.88
N SER A 137 -12.77 5.44 -7.92
CA SER A 137 -14.17 5.38 -8.38
C SER A 137 -14.94 4.21 -7.74
N PRO A 138 -15.85 4.46 -6.78
CA PRO A 138 -17.04 3.65 -6.60
C PRO A 138 -18.21 4.29 -7.38
N VAL A 139 -18.76 3.55 -8.34
CA VAL A 139 -20.06 3.76 -9.03
C VAL A 139 -20.17 4.98 -9.96
N THR A 140 -20.29 4.72 -11.27
CA THR A 140 -21.38 5.22 -12.14
C THR A 140 -21.29 4.62 -13.53
N SER A 141 -21.94 3.48 -13.74
CA SER A 141 -22.56 3.15 -15.04
C SER A 141 -23.57 2.01 -14.87
N SER A 142 -24.65 2.29 -14.13
CA SER A 142 -25.91 1.59 -14.34
C SER A 142 -27.05 2.54 -13.99
N SER A 143 -27.43 3.38 -14.95
CA SER A 143 -28.78 3.93 -15.05
C SER A 143 -29.03 4.45 -16.47
N GLY A 144 -29.84 3.69 -17.20
CA GLY A 144 -30.84 4.18 -18.16
C GLY A 144 -30.36 4.59 -19.55
N ASN A 145 -30.69 3.79 -20.56
CA ASN A 145 -31.77 4.19 -21.48
C ASN A 145 -32.16 3.08 -22.47
N GLN A 146 -33.49 2.88 -22.52
CA GLN A 146 -34.35 2.15 -23.48
C GLN A 146 -34.47 0.64 -23.32
#